data_AF-A0A8X7TTV5-F1
#
_entry.id   AF-A0A8X7TTV5-F1
#
_cell.length_a   1.000
_cell.length_b   1.000
_cell.length_c   1.000
_cell.angle_alpha   90.00
_cell.angle_beta   90.00
_cell.angle_gamma   90.00
#
_symmetry.space_group_name_H-M   'P 1'
#
loop_
_entity.id
_entity.type
_entity.pdbx_description
1 polymer ?
#
loop_
_entity_poly.entity_id
_entity_poly.type
_entity_poly.pdbx_seq_one_letter_code
_entity_poly.pdbx_strand_id
1 'polypeptide(L)'
;MMSSSVLEQTRSRHEEIERLERLIVEELRKTTEPASGMERLVKGHRVRNMVQSIMLKTKKLVETYEDKDRTMETEIAMLGETDLFYDRLEEIREYHRKLHLSGHLVDDDDDDASEDYIALVTKEVPVIAFSEEEGFEKKQGLTFKEMEEERERDQNACAKLRVYHPHWLKNLRELQHEFKCEICGNRRYKGRRGFKMHFKEAQHQRGMRLLGIPSTNSLKEITTIDEAEELWRRIKRQGMCIWRPELEE
;
A
#
# COMPACT_ATOMS: atom_id res chain seq x y z
N MET A 1 -35.67 -10.86 17.11
CA MET A 1 -36.65 -10.76 16.03
C MET A 1 -36.76 -9.28 15.70
N MET A 2 -36.21 -8.82 14.57
CA MET A 2 -36.37 -7.45 14.10
C MET A 2 -37.43 -7.45 13.02
N SER A 3 -38.70 -7.38 13.40
CA SER A 3 -39.78 -6.98 12.50
C SER A 3 -39.83 -5.46 12.42
N SER A 4 -38.71 -4.81 12.10
CA SER A 4 -38.78 -3.39 11.77
C SER A 4 -39.46 -3.25 10.41
N SER A 5 -40.49 -2.42 10.38
CA SER A 5 -41.13 -1.85 9.19
C SER A 5 -40.17 -1.68 8.00
N VAL A 6 -40.62 -1.86 6.76
CA VAL A 6 -39.81 -1.54 5.57
C VAL A 6 -39.41 -0.06 5.59
N LEU A 7 -40.31 0.82 6.07
CA LEU A 7 -40.03 2.24 6.26
C LEU A 7 -38.97 2.48 7.34
N GLU A 8 -39.05 1.78 8.48
CA GLU A 8 -38.04 1.92 9.54
C GLU A 8 -36.68 1.38 9.12
N GLN A 9 -36.64 0.27 8.38
CA GLN A 9 -35.41 -0.23 7.77
C GLN A 9 -34.81 0.77 6.79
N THR A 10 -35.66 1.44 6.01
CA THR A 10 -35.25 2.47 5.05
C THR A 10 -34.68 3.69 5.78
N ARG A 11 -35.37 4.17 6.82
CA ARG A 11 -34.92 5.27 7.69
C ARG A 11 -33.57 4.95 8.34
N SER A 12 -33.46 3.77 8.97
CA SER A 12 -32.24 3.30 9.62
C SER A 12 -31.07 3.17 8.64
N ARG A 13 -31.29 2.68 7.43
CA ARG A 13 -30.24 2.59 6.40
C ARG A 13 -29.74 3.96 5.94
N HIS A 14 -30.64 4.94 5.75
CA HIS A 14 -30.26 6.32 5.44
C HIS A 14 -29.45 6.94 6.57
N GLU A 15 -29.91 6.79 7.81
CA GLU A 15 -29.20 7.29 9.00
C GLU A 15 -27.80 6.67 9.13
N GLU A 16 -27.66 5.37 8.89
CA GLU A 16 -26.35 4.70 8.88
C GLU A 16 -25.43 5.21 7.76
N ILE A 17 -25.96 5.54 6.59
CA ILE A 17 -25.18 6.15 5.49
C ILE A 17 -24.68 7.52 5.93
N GLU A 18 -25.54 8.39 6.46
CA GLU A 18 -25.14 9.72 6.94
C GLU A 18 -24.09 9.64 8.06
N ARG A 19 -24.25 8.70 9.00
CA ARG A 19 -23.24 8.45 10.04
C ARG A 19 -21.90 8.05 9.43
N LEU A 20 -21.87 7.13 8.46
CA LEU A 20 -20.65 6.72 7.77
C LEU A 20 -20.01 7.89 7.00
N GLU A 21 -20.81 8.76 6.38
CA GLU A 21 -20.29 9.96 5.70
C GLU A 21 -19.66 10.94 6.66
N ARG A 22 -20.30 11.22 7.81
CA ARG A 22 -19.72 12.06 8.87
C ARG A 22 -18.42 11.47 9.39
N LEU A 23 -18.37 10.16 9.62
CA LEU A 23 -17.15 9.44 10.03
C LEU A 23 -16.03 9.56 8.99
N ILE A 24 -16.34 9.44 7.69
CA ILE A 24 -15.36 9.62 6.62
C ILE A 24 -14.81 11.06 6.64
N VAL A 25 -15.68 12.06 6.74
CA VAL A 25 -15.27 13.47 6.78
C VAL A 25 -14.36 13.72 7.98
N GLU A 26 -14.71 13.18 9.14
CA GLU A 26 -13.92 13.32 10.36
C GLU A 26 -12.54 12.64 10.25
N GLU A 27 -12.49 11.39 9.77
CA GLU A 27 -11.22 10.68 9.53
C GLU A 27 -10.34 11.42 8.52
N LEU A 28 -10.96 12.05 7.51
CA LEU A 28 -10.24 12.87 6.54
C LEU A 28 -9.68 14.16 7.15
N ARG A 29 -10.44 14.82 8.04
CA ARG A 29 -10.08 16.08 8.71
C ARG A 29 -9.00 15.93 9.78
N LYS A 30 -9.04 14.85 10.58
CA LYS A 30 -8.11 14.61 11.72
C LYS A 30 -6.62 14.60 11.34
N THR A 31 -6.28 14.38 10.07
CA THR A 31 -4.91 14.10 9.64
C THR A 31 -4.57 14.84 8.35
N THR A 32 -4.50 16.17 8.44
CA THR A 32 -3.96 17.04 7.39
C THR A 32 -2.46 16.80 7.12
N GLU A 33 -1.72 16.15 8.04
CA GLU A 33 -0.32 15.75 7.86
C GLU A 33 -0.04 14.36 8.48
N PRO A 34 -0.11 13.24 7.73
CA PRO A 34 0.22 11.92 8.26
C PRO A 34 1.74 11.80 8.50
N ALA A 35 2.14 11.44 9.72
CA ALA A 35 3.54 11.39 10.13
C ALA A 35 4.31 10.21 9.49
N SER A 36 3.59 9.18 9.03
CA SER A 36 4.15 7.96 8.44
C SER A 36 3.33 7.43 7.26
N GLY A 37 3.99 6.79 6.30
CA GLY A 37 3.33 6.11 5.18
C GLY A 37 2.35 5.02 5.64
N MET A 38 2.62 4.37 6.78
CA MET A 38 1.74 3.38 7.41
C MET A 38 0.39 3.99 7.81
N GLU A 39 0.44 5.15 8.46
CA GLU A 39 -0.74 5.86 8.96
C GLU A 39 -1.65 6.29 7.79
N ARG A 40 -1.04 6.79 6.71
CA ARG A 40 -1.74 7.10 5.47
C ARG A 40 -2.43 5.87 4.87
N LEU A 41 -1.79 4.70 4.95
CA LEU A 41 -2.34 3.45 4.41
C LEU A 41 -3.50 2.92 5.26
N VAL A 42 -3.33 2.89 6.59
CA VAL A 42 -4.39 2.51 7.55
C VAL A 42 -5.63 3.38 7.34
N LYS A 43 -5.44 4.69 7.25
CA LYS A 43 -6.51 5.66 6.94
C LYS A 43 -7.20 5.32 5.61
N GLY A 44 -6.42 5.06 4.56
CA GLY A 44 -6.97 4.68 3.25
C GLY A 44 -7.82 3.40 3.30
N HIS A 45 -7.41 2.40 4.08
CA HIS A 45 -8.18 1.19 4.29
C HIS A 45 -9.47 1.42 5.10
N ARG A 46 -9.41 2.23 6.16
CA ARG A 46 -10.60 2.59 6.95
C ARG A 46 -11.65 3.29 6.09
N VAL A 47 -11.25 4.32 5.36
CA VAL A 47 -12.13 5.05 4.45
C VAL A 47 -12.71 4.11 3.39
N ARG A 48 -11.90 3.21 2.82
CA ARG A 48 -12.38 2.21 1.86
C ARG A 48 -13.46 1.30 2.47
N ASN A 49 -13.26 0.80 3.68
CA ASN A 49 -14.23 -0.08 4.34
C ASN A 49 -15.55 0.66 4.63
N MET A 50 -15.48 1.93 5.06
CA MET A 50 -16.66 2.78 5.24
C MET A 50 -17.39 3.00 3.91
N VAL A 51 -16.68 3.33 2.83
CA VAL A 51 -17.25 3.50 1.49
C VAL A 51 -17.88 2.21 0.98
N GLN A 52 -17.24 1.06 1.16
CA GLN A 52 -17.82 -0.24 0.80
C GLN A 52 -19.12 -0.51 1.57
N SER A 53 -19.16 -0.14 2.85
CA SER A 53 -20.35 -0.25 3.68
C SER A 53 -21.48 0.66 3.19
N ILE A 54 -21.16 1.89 2.78
CA ILE A 54 -22.12 2.83 2.15
C ILE A 54 -22.65 2.23 0.85
N MET A 55 -21.79 1.70 -0.01
CA MET A 55 -22.21 1.09 -1.29
C MET A 55 -23.16 -0.09 -1.07
N LEU A 56 -22.86 -0.98 -0.12
CA LEU A 56 -23.72 -2.12 0.21
C LEU A 56 -25.09 -1.67 0.76
N LYS A 57 -25.10 -0.66 1.64
CA LYS A 57 -26.35 -0.11 2.19
C LYS A 57 -27.18 0.59 1.12
N THR A 58 -26.54 1.40 0.28
CA THR A 58 -27.17 2.09 -0.85
C THR A 58 -27.77 1.10 -1.85
N LYS A 59 -27.07 0.00 -2.14
CA LYS A 59 -27.60 -1.07 -3.00
C LYS A 59 -28.89 -1.68 -2.43
N LYS A 60 -28.87 -2.06 -1.14
CA LYS A 60 -30.06 -2.59 -0.45
C LYS A 60 -31.20 -1.57 -0.42
N LEU A 61 -30.87 -0.30 -0.26
CA LEU A 61 -31.83 0.80 -0.26
C LEU A 61 -32.52 0.92 -1.62
N VAL A 62 -31.75 0.91 -2.71
CA VAL A 62 -32.28 0.90 -4.09
C VAL A 62 -33.18 -0.31 -4.32
N GLU A 63 -32.73 -1.51 -3.91
CA GLU A 63 -33.55 -2.73 -3.98
C GLU A 63 -34.88 -2.59 -3.21
N THR A 64 -34.87 -1.88 -2.08
CA THR A 64 -36.08 -1.60 -1.28
C THR A 64 -37.01 -0.62 -2.01
N TYR A 65 -36.48 0.43 -2.63
CA TYR A 65 -37.27 1.42 -3.38
C TYR A 65 -37.80 0.90 -4.72
N GLU A 66 -37.15 -0.10 -5.34
CA GLU A 66 -37.70 -0.77 -6.52
C GLU A 66 -39.03 -1.48 -6.22
N ASP A 67 -39.27 -1.84 -4.95
CA ASP A 67 -40.50 -2.40 -4.39
C ASP A 67 -41.18 -3.47 -5.28
N LYS A 68 -40.40 -4.43 -5.79
CA LYS A 68 -40.90 -5.49 -6.70
C LYS A 68 -42.05 -6.30 -6.10
N ASP A 69 -42.04 -6.46 -4.78
CA ASP A 69 -43.04 -7.22 -4.03
C ASP A 69 -44.19 -6.34 -3.51
N ARG A 70 -44.21 -5.03 -3.82
CA ARG A 70 -45.19 -4.02 -3.36
C ARG A 70 -45.36 -3.94 -1.84
N THR A 71 -44.36 -4.42 -1.10
CA THR A 71 -44.35 -4.44 0.35
C THR A 71 -44.43 -3.04 0.94
N MET A 72 -43.71 -2.07 0.36
CA MET A 72 -43.71 -0.70 0.83
C MET A 72 -45.08 -0.05 0.59
N GLU A 73 -45.68 -0.27 -0.57
CA GLU A 73 -47.04 0.19 -0.86
C GLU A 73 -48.10 -0.40 0.08
N THR A 74 -48.04 -1.72 0.36
CA THR A 74 -49.00 -2.36 1.28
C THR A 74 -48.85 -1.82 2.69
N GLU A 75 -47.62 -1.58 3.14
CA GLU A 75 -47.37 -1.03 4.46
C GLU A 75 -47.88 0.42 4.57
N ILE A 76 -47.68 1.23 3.54
CA ILE A 76 -48.20 2.60 3.48
C ILE A 76 -49.73 2.60 3.50
N ALA A 77 -50.38 1.67 2.80
CA ALA A 77 -51.84 1.54 2.83
C ALA A 77 -52.37 1.20 4.23
N MET A 78 -51.67 0.35 4.97
CA MET A 78 -52.03 -0.02 6.35
C MET A 78 -51.89 1.14 7.34
N LEU A 79 -51.06 2.15 7.06
CA LEU A 79 -50.95 3.36 7.89
C LEU A 79 -52.20 4.25 7.88
N GLY A 80 -53.14 4.01 6.95
CA GLY A 80 -54.41 4.73 6.88
C GLY A 80 -55.46 4.27 7.88
N GLU A 81 -55.30 3.09 8.50
CA GLU A 81 -56.26 2.55 9.47
C GLU A 81 -55.86 2.89 10.91
N THR A 82 -56.77 3.55 11.64
CA THR A 82 -56.53 4.07 12.99
C THR A 82 -56.41 2.98 14.06
N ASP A 83 -57.02 1.82 13.84
CA ASP A 83 -57.08 0.76 14.86
C ASP A 83 -55.76 -0.02 14.91
N LEU A 84 -55.11 -0.23 13.76
CA LEU A 84 -53.79 -0.87 13.65
C LEU A 84 -52.63 0.02 14.12
N PHE A 85 -52.88 1.33 14.23
CA PHE A 85 -51.87 2.31 14.64
C PHE A 85 -51.43 2.12 16.11
N TYR A 86 -52.38 1.87 17.01
CA TYR A 86 -52.09 1.78 18.45
C TYR A 86 -51.32 0.51 18.82
N ASP A 87 -51.65 -0.62 18.19
CA ASP A 87 -50.91 -1.89 18.35
C ASP A 87 -49.45 -1.72 17.91
N ARG A 88 -49.24 -1.02 16.80
CA ARG A 88 -47.90 -0.72 16.29
C ARG A 88 -47.13 0.28 17.14
N LEU A 89 -47.83 1.24 17.74
CA LEU A 89 -47.25 2.20 18.68
C LEU A 89 -46.74 1.51 19.94
N GLU A 90 -47.45 0.48 20.42
CA GLU A 90 -47.01 -0.33 21.55
C GLU A 90 -45.73 -1.11 21.21
N GLU A 91 -45.64 -1.72 20.02
CA GLU A 91 -44.43 -2.39 19.52
C GLU A 91 -43.24 -1.44 19.43
N ILE A 92 -43.43 -0.24 18.87
CA ILE A 92 -42.39 0.80 18.75
C ILE A 92 -41.94 1.26 20.14
N ARG A 93 -42.88 1.56 21.04
CA ARG A 93 -42.55 1.94 22.42
C ARG A 93 -41.78 0.85 23.13
N GLU A 94 -42.13 -0.41 22.95
CA GLU A 94 -41.43 -1.53 23.57
C GLU A 94 -40.03 -1.74 22.98
N TYR A 95 -39.87 -1.62 21.66
CA TYR A 95 -38.56 -1.62 20.98
C TYR A 95 -37.64 -0.55 21.55
N HIS A 96 -38.13 0.70 21.59
CA HIS A 96 -37.38 1.81 22.15
C HIS A 96 -37.14 1.62 23.66
N ARG A 97 -38.11 1.15 24.45
CA ARG A 97 -37.92 0.87 25.88
C ARG A 97 -36.85 -0.19 26.15
N LYS A 98 -36.74 -1.22 25.30
CA LYS A 98 -35.69 -2.25 25.36
C LYS A 98 -34.33 -1.73 24.89
N LEU A 99 -34.31 -0.78 23.95
CA LEU A 99 -33.09 -0.21 23.39
C LEU A 99 -32.61 1.08 24.04
N HIS A 100 -33.43 1.78 24.83
CA HIS A 100 -33.05 2.94 25.63
C HIS A 100 -32.02 2.60 26.73
N LEU A 101 -31.81 1.31 27.03
CA LEU A 101 -30.69 0.87 27.88
C LEU A 101 -29.39 0.63 27.08
N SER A 102 -29.47 0.53 25.75
CA SER A 102 -28.34 0.33 24.83
C SER A 102 -27.93 1.61 24.10
N GLY A 103 -28.80 2.62 24.04
CA GLY A 103 -28.52 3.94 23.50
C GLY A 103 -28.57 4.98 24.62
N HIS A 104 -27.48 5.10 25.38
CA HIS A 104 -27.22 6.34 26.09
C HIS A 104 -27.16 7.44 25.03
N LEU A 105 -28.21 8.26 25.01
CA LEU A 105 -28.28 9.47 24.20
C LEU A 105 -27.08 10.32 24.60
N VAL A 106 -26.24 10.57 23.61
CA VAL A 106 -25.33 11.69 23.61
C VAL A 106 -26.24 12.91 23.70
N ASP A 107 -26.21 13.61 24.84
CA ASP A 107 -26.81 14.93 24.95
C ASP A 107 -26.15 15.81 23.87
N ASP A 108 -26.96 16.39 23.00
CA ASP A 108 -26.56 17.17 21.81
C ASP A 108 -25.79 18.48 22.14
N ASP A 109 -25.38 18.69 23.40
CA ASP A 109 -24.77 19.94 23.90
C ASP A 109 -23.29 19.81 24.35
N ASP A 110 -22.68 18.61 24.33
CA ASP A 110 -21.27 18.41 24.69
C ASP A 110 -20.42 17.93 23.50
N ASP A 111 -19.67 18.85 22.89
CA ASP A 111 -18.75 18.65 21.75
C ASP A 111 -17.68 17.54 21.97
N ASP A 112 -17.47 17.07 23.21
CA ASP A 112 -16.44 16.07 23.58
C ASP A 112 -16.89 14.61 23.45
N ALA A 113 -18.19 14.30 23.46
CA ALA A 113 -18.69 12.92 23.50
C ALA A 113 -18.67 12.19 22.14
N SER A 114 -18.43 12.94 21.06
CA SER A 114 -18.31 12.37 19.71
C SER A 114 -17.04 11.53 19.54
N GLU A 115 -15.97 11.81 20.29
CA GLU A 115 -14.70 11.12 20.13
C GLU A 115 -14.74 9.66 20.59
N ASP A 116 -15.47 9.35 21.66
CA ASP A 116 -15.48 8.01 22.27
C ASP A 116 -16.24 6.96 21.42
N TYR A 117 -17.36 7.36 20.79
CA TYR A 117 -18.09 6.50 19.86
C TYR A 117 -17.29 6.28 18.57
N ILE A 118 -16.69 7.34 18.05
CA ILE A 118 -15.81 7.27 16.87
C ILE A 118 -14.59 6.40 17.19
N ALA A 119 -14.01 6.50 18.39
CA ALA A 119 -12.90 5.68 18.84
C ALA A 119 -13.28 4.21 18.95
N LEU A 120 -14.49 3.86 19.41
CA LEU A 120 -14.95 2.47 19.41
C LEU A 120 -15.09 1.89 18.00
N VAL A 121 -15.66 2.66 17.07
CA VAL A 121 -15.88 2.22 15.68
C VAL A 121 -14.57 2.17 14.88
N THR A 122 -13.61 3.06 15.17
CA THR A 122 -12.31 3.14 14.48
C THR A 122 -11.23 2.24 15.07
N LYS A 123 -11.45 1.66 16.27
CA LYS A 123 -10.53 0.72 16.94
C LYS A 123 -10.33 -0.59 16.19
N GLU A 124 -11.24 -0.95 15.29
CA GLU A 124 -11.00 -2.06 14.36
C GLU A 124 -9.94 -1.62 13.34
N VAL A 125 -8.68 -1.96 13.65
CA VAL A 125 -7.58 -1.85 12.69
C VAL A 125 -7.96 -2.75 11.52
N PRO A 126 -8.18 -2.19 10.31
CA PRO A 126 -8.50 -3.01 9.15
C PRO A 126 -7.38 -4.03 8.97
N VAL A 127 -7.71 -5.28 8.65
CA VAL A 127 -6.71 -6.30 8.37
C VAL A 127 -5.91 -5.87 7.15
N ILE A 128 -4.72 -5.32 7.39
CA ILE A 128 -3.78 -4.88 6.37
C ILE A 128 -3.01 -6.13 5.96
N ALA A 129 -3.41 -6.74 4.85
CA ALA A 129 -2.74 -7.90 4.27
C ALA A 129 -1.46 -7.49 3.51
N PHE A 130 -0.56 -6.74 4.18
CA PHE A 130 0.77 -6.46 3.64
C PHE A 130 1.74 -7.51 4.19
N SER A 131 2.43 -8.20 3.28
CA SER A 131 3.56 -9.05 3.62
C SER A 131 4.78 -8.18 3.94
N GLU A 132 5.62 -8.62 4.89
CA GLU A 132 6.84 -7.92 5.32
C GLU A 132 7.82 -7.60 4.15
N GLU A 133 7.68 -8.28 3.00
CA GLU A 133 8.46 -8.04 1.78
C GLU A 133 8.07 -6.79 0.97
N GLU A 134 6.86 -6.24 1.16
CA GLU A 134 6.40 -5.06 0.40
C GLU A 134 6.74 -3.71 1.07
N GLY A 135 7.63 -3.77 2.08
CA GLY A 135 8.47 -2.66 2.49
C GLY A 135 8.18 -2.15 3.89
N PHE A 136 8.73 -2.81 4.91
CA PHE A 136 8.81 -2.23 6.26
C PHE A 136 10.06 -2.66 7.01
N GLU A 137 11.20 -2.10 6.61
CA GLU A 137 12.23 -1.65 7.54
C GLU A 137 13.11 -0.64 6.81
N LYS A 138 13.54 0.44 7.50
CA LYS A 138 14.74 1.14 7.06
C LYS A 138 15.87 0.12 7.21
N LYS A 139 16.14 -0.68 6.17
CA LYS A 139 17.34 -1.52 6.10
C LYS A 139 18.52 -0.56 6.27
N GLN A 140 19.08 -0.48 7.48
CA GLN A 140 20.49 -0.14 7.61
C GLN A 140 21.22 -1.10 6.67
N GLY A 141 22.10 -0.56 5.83
CA GLY A 141 22.61 -1.27 4.65
C GLY A 141 23.03 -2.70 5.01
N LEU A 142 22.32 -3.68 4.41
CA LEU A 142 22.60 -5.09 4.59
C LEU A 142 24.07 -5.37 4.30
N THR A 143 24.70 -6.19 5.12
CA THR A 143 26.05 -6.66 4.86
C THR A 143 26.04 -7.58 3.64
N PHE A 144 27.18 -7.70 2.97
CA PHE A 144 27.31 -8.44 1.71
C PHE A 144 26.83 -9.90 1.81
N LYS A 145 27.04 -10.55 2.97
CA LYS A 145 26.58 -11.93 3.23
C LYS A 145 25.07 -12.05 3.32
N GLU A 146 24.42 -11.09 3.98
CA GLU A 146 22.96 -11.06 4.11
C GLU A 146 22.28 -10.83 2.76
N MET A 147 22.88 -10.02 1.88
CA MET A 147 22.41 -9.85 0.50
C MET A 147 22.55 -11.12 -0.36
N GLU A 148 23.57 -11.93 -0.11
CA GLU A 148 23.81 -13.18 -0.84
C GLU A 148 22.83 -14.27 -0.39
N GLU A 149 22.57 -14.37 0.91
CA GLU A 149 21.56 -15.25 1.50
C GLU A 149 20.12 -14.84 1.14
N GLU A 150 19.84 -13.55 1.02
CA GLU A 150 18.55 -13.04 0.52
C GLU A 150 18.38 -13.38 -0.97
N ARG A 151 19.41 -13.22 -1.80
CA ARG A 151 19.38 -13.68 -3.21
C ARG A 151 19.14 -15.18 -3.33
N GLU A 152 19.78 -15.99 -2.51
CA GLU A 152 19.63 -17.44 -2.58
C GLU A 152 18.21 -17.88 -2.13
N ARG A 153 17.65 -17.19 -1.14
CA ARG A 153 16.23 -17.33 -0.74
C ARG A 153 15.27 -16.90 -1.84
N ASP A 154 15.48 -15.74 -2.46
CA ASP A 154 14.66 -15.24 -3.56
C ASP A 154 14.72 -16.16 -4.79
N GLN A 155 15.92 -16.69 -5.08
CA GLN A 155 16.15 -17.61 -6.19
C GLN A 155 15.49 -18.97 -5.93
N ASN A 156 15.52 -19.45 -4.69
CA ASN A 156 14.77 -20.64 -4.27
C ASN A 156 13.25 -20.39 -4.22
N ALA A 157 12.79 -19.21 -3.81
CA ALA A 157 11.37 -18.85 -3.80
C ALA A 157 10.80 -18.76 -5.22
N CYS A 158 11.56 -18.18 -6.16
CA CYS A 158 11.25 -18.10 -7.58
C CYS A 158 11.29 -19.48 -8.27
N ALA A 159 12.07 -20.44 -7.74
CA ALA A 159 12.05 -21.82 -8.21
C ALA A 159 10.85 -22.63 -7.65
N LYS A 160 10.41 -22.30 -6.42
CA LYS A 160 9.37 -23.03 -5.68
C LYS A 160 7.96 -22.59 -6.06
N LEU A 161 7.77 -21.30 -6.32
CA LEU A 161 6.58 -20.78 -6.98
C LEU A 161 6.89 -20.75 -8.48
N ARG A 162 6.22 -21.57 -9.30
CA ARG A 162 6.21 -21.41 -10.78
C ARG A 162 5.51 -20.09 -11.14
N VAL A 163 6.10 -18.95 -10.77
CA VAL A 163 5.56 -17.63 -11.09
C VAL A 163 5.82 -17.40 -12.56
N TYR A 164 4.73 -17.31 -13.32
CA TYR A 164 4.75 -16.90 -14.71
C TYR A 164 5.38 -15.51 -14.80
N HIS A 165 6.61 -15.43 -15.31
CA HIS A 165 7.26 -14.14 -15.49
C HIS A 165 6.44 -13.33 -16.51
N PRO A 166 5.91 -12.15 -16.15
CA PRO A 166 4.98 -11.42 -17.00
C PRO A 166 5.59 -11.18 -18.39
N HIS A 167 4.82 -11.44 -19.44
CA HIS A 167 5.31 -11.39 -20.82
C HIS A 167 5.88 -10.02 -21.23
N TRP A 168 5.46 -8.94 -20.57
CA TRP A 168 5.98 -7.59 -20.79
C TRP A 168 7.43 -7.41 -20.29
N LEU A 169 7.85 -8.20 -19.29
CA LEU A 169 9.20 -8.18 -18.74
C LEU A 169 10.22 -8.82 -19.69
N LYS A 170 9.78 -9.78 -20.51
CA LYS A 170 10.57 -10.32 -21.65
C LYS A 170 10.75 -9.32 -22.80
N ASN A 171 9.87 -8.33 -22.90
CA ASN A 171 9.83 -7.36 -24.02
C ASN A 171 10.41 -5.98 -23.65
N LEU A 172 10.92 -5.81 -22.43
CA LEU A 172 11.69 -4.64 -22.05
C LEU A 172 13.05 -4.68 -22.75
N ARG A 173 13.19 -3.86 -23.80
CA ARG A 173 14.37 -3.77 -24.68
C ARG A 173 15.68 -3.57 -23.90
N GLU A 174 15.63 -2.97 -22.72
CA GLU A 174 16.80 -2.69 -21.86
C GLU A 174 17.35 -3.91 -21.12
N LEU A 175 16.58 -5.01 -21.01
CA LEU A 175 17.02 -6.24 -20.35
C LEU A 175 17.71 -7.22 -21.33
N GLN A 176 17.50 -7.03 -22.64
CA GLN A 176 18.09 -7.86 -23.69
C GLN A 176 19.43 -7.34 -24.23
N HIS A 177 19.82 -6.11 -23.88
CA HIS A 177 21.12 -5.59 -24.31
C HIS A 177 22.25 -6.23 -23.50
N GLU A 178 23.09 -7.00 -24.16
CA GLU A 178 24.29 -7.60 -23.58
C GLU A 178 25.46 -6.62 -23.68
N PHE A 179 25.95 -6.14 -22.54
CA PHE A 179 27.16 -5.33 -22.46
C PHE A 179 28.37 -6.23 -22.21
N LYS A 180 29.51 -5.95 -22.86
CA LYS A 180 30.76 -6.68 -22.68
C LYS A 180 31.78 -5.78 -21.99
N CYS A 181 32.54 -6.33 -21.05
CA CYS A 181 33.67 -5.63 -20.41
C CYS A 181 34.96 -6.41 -20.63
N GLU A 182 35.92 -5.80 -21.30
CA GLU A 182 37.21 -6.41 -21.66
C GLU A 182 38.15 -6.46 -20.44
N ILE A 183 38.09 -5.44 -19.58
CA ILE A 183 38.85 -5.34 -18.31
C ILE A 183 38.54 -6.52 -17.38
N CYS A 184 37.32 -7.07 -17.46
CA CYS A 184 36.88 -8.25 -16.71
C CYS A 184 37.11 -9.59 -17.44
N GLY A 185 37.88 -9.60 -18.54
CA GLY A 185 38.10 -10.81 -19.36
C GLY A 185 36.92 -11.15 -20.27
N ASN A 186 36.35 -10.15 -20.95
CA ASN A 186 35.23 -10.29 -21.90
C ASN A 186 33.92 -10.83 -21.30
N ARG A 187 33.68 -10.56 -20.02
CA ARG A 187 32.44 -10.98 -19.36
C ARG A 187 31.23 -10.23 -19.94
N ARG A 188 30.13 -10.96 -20.13
CA ARG A 188 28.86 -10.44 -20.62
C ARG A 188 27.92 -10.12 -19.46
N TYR A 189 27.37 -8.91 -19.44
CA TYR A 189 26.39 -8.44 -18.45
C TYR A 189 25.07 -8.14 -19.15
N LYS A 190 23.97 -8.65 -18.61
CA LYS A 190 22.62 -8.39 -19.16
C LYS A 190 22.03 -7.13 -18.53
N GLY A 191 21.70 -6.17 -19.37
CA GLY A 191 21.05 -4.92 -18.99
C GLY A 191 21.97 -3.90 -18.29
N ARG A 192 21.56 -2.63 -18.35
CA ARG A 192 22.37 -1.49 -17.89
C ARG A 192 22.58 -1.47 -16.37
N ARG A 193 21.64 -2.01 -15.59
CA ARG A 193 21.77 -2.09 -14.12
C ARG A 193 22.83 -3.10 -13.69
N GLY A 194 22.83 -4.29 -14.29
CA GLY A 194 23.87 -5.30 -14.06
C GLY A 194 25.25 -4.78 -14.46
N PHE A 195 25.32 -4.10 -15.60
CA PHE A 195 26.54 -3.43 -16.04
C PHE A 195 26.98 -2.31 -15.07
N LYS A 196 26.10 -1.46 -14.52
CA LYS A 196 26.56 -0.45 -13.55
C LYS A 196 27.08 -1.04 -12.23
N MET A 197 26.57 -2.20 -11.82
CA MET A 197 27.01 -2.87 -10.60
C MET A 197 28.40 -3.51 -10.73
N HIS A 198 28.77 -3.97 -11.93
CA HIS A 198 30.03 -4.68 -12.12
C HIS A 198 31.29 -3.85 -11.80
N PHE A 199 31.23 -2.53 -11.92
CA PHE A 199 32.34 -1.63 -11.57
C PHE A 199 32.74 -1.67 -10.09
N LYS A 200 31.84 -2.13 -9.22
CA LYS A 200 32.11 -2.35 -7.79
C LYS A 200 32.51 -3.79 -7.47
N GLU A 201 32.41 -4.72 -8.43
CA GLU A 201 32.79 -6.11 -8.21
C GLU A 201 34.31 -6.24 -8.05
N ALA A 202 34.73 -7.14 -7.17
CA ALA A 202 36.15 -7.40 -6.90
C ALA A 202 36.93 -7.79 -8.16
N GLN A 203 36.28 -8.41 -9.14
CA GLN A 203 36.91 -8.79 -10.40
C GLN A 203 37.23 -7.60 -11.29
N HIS A 204 36.35 -6.60 -11.37
CA HIS A 204 36.64 -5.37 -12.10
C HIS A 204 37.72 -4.55 -11.40
N GLN A 205 37.66 -4.44 -10.07
CA GLN A 205 38.71 -3.80 -9.27
C GLN A 205 40.06 -4.50 -9.44
N ARG A 206 40.09 -5.84 -9.46
CA ARG A 206 41.30 -6.62 -9.73
C ARG A 206 41.84 -6.35 -11.14
N GLY A 207 40.98 -6.30 -12.16
CA GLY A 207 41.38 -5.93 -13.52
C GLY A 207 42.04 -4.56 -13.58
N MET A 208 41.44 -3.56 -12.93
CA MET A 208 41.98 -2.21 -12.84
C MET A 208 43.30 -2.14 -12.07
N ARG A 209 43.45 -2.92 -10.98
CA ARG A 209 44.71 -3.03 -10.23
C ARG A 209 45.83 -3.63 -11.08
N LEU A 210 45.54 -4.65 -11.89
CA LEU A 210 46.52 -5.24 -12.81
C LEU A 210 46.99 -4.25 -13.89
N LEU A 211 46.12 -3.31 -14.29
CA LEU A 211 46.47 -2.21 -15.21
C LEU A 211 47.15 -1.03 -14.52
N GLY A 212 47.26 -1.02 -13.18
CA GLY A 212 47.82 0.11 -12.43
C GLY A 212 46.96 1.38 -12.48
N ILE A 213 45.64 1.23 -12.61
CA ILE A 213 44.68 2.33 -12.69
C ILE A 213 43.74 2.25 -11.47
N PRO A 214 43.57 3.32 -10.67
CA PRO A 214 42.58 3.32 -9.59
C PRO A 214 41.16 3.30 -10.13
N SER A 215 40.29 2.50 -9.51
CA SER A 215 38.87 2.40 -9.84
C SER A 215 38.11 3.63 -9.32
N THR A 216 38.29 4.78 -9.99
CA THR A 216 37.63 6.05 -9.67
C THR A 216 36.31 6.23 -10.41
N ASN A 217 35.46 7.15 -9.94
CA ASN A 217 34.13 7.39 -10.54
C ASN A 217 34.20 7.84 -12.01
N SER A 218 35.27 8.52 -12.41
CA SER A 218 35.52 8.99 -13.78
C SER A 218 35.70 7.86 -14.80
N LEU A 219 35.93 6.63 -14.34
CA LEU A 219 36.18 5.45 -15.19
C LEU A 219 34.98 4.48 -15.26
N LYS A 220 33.81 4.83 -14.69
CA LYS A 220 32.64 3.92 -14.55
C LYS A 220 31.80 3.67 -15.82
N GLU A 221 32.30 4.00 -17.00
CA GLU A 221 31.61 3.72 -18.27
C GLU A 221 32.53 3.12 -19.34
N ILE A 222 33.80 2.87 -18.99
CA ILE A 222 34.77 2.34 -19.94
C ILE A 222 34.78 0.82 -19.88
N THR A 223 34.68 0.20 -21.06
CA THR A 223 34.67 -1.26 -21.23
C THR A 223 35.96 -1.81 -21.79
N THR A 224 36.67 -1.02 -22.60
CA THR A 224 37.89 -1.45 -23.31
C THR A 224 39.13 -1.05 -22.53
N ILE A 225 40.21 -1.80 -22.72
CA ILE A 225 41.48 -1.54 -22.03
C ILE A 225 42.15 -0.28 -22.60
N ASP A 226 42.14 -0.13 -23.93
CA ASP A 226 42.78 0.98 -24.62
C ASP A 226 42.20 2.34 -24.23
N GLU A 227 40.86 2.44 -24.15
CA GLU A 227 40.17 3.66 -23.72
C GLU A 227 40.47 3.99 -22.24
N ALA A 228 40.62 2.97 -21.39
CA ALA A 228 40.93 3.16 -19.98
C ALA A 228 42.34 3.75 -19.80
N GLU A 229 43.32 3.24 -20.56
CA GLU A 229 44.68 3.74 -20.53
C GLU A 229 44.79 5.17 -21.10
N GLU A 230 44.09 5.47 -22.18
CA GLU A 230 44.08 6.82 -22.77
C GLU A 230 43.45 7.84 -21.82
N LEU A 231 42.30 7.50 -21.23
CA LEU A 231 41.64 8.37 -20.26
C LEU A 231 42.54 8.58 -19.05
N TRP A 232 43.21 7.53 -18.57
CA TRP A 232 44.16 7.63 -17.46
C TRP A 232 45.37 8.50 -17.80
N ARG A 233 45.93 8.38 -19.01
CA ARG A 233 46.98 9.28 -19.51
C ARG A 233 46.51 10.74 -19.57
N ARG A 234 45.25 11.00 -19.88
CA ARG A 234 44.66 12.36 -19.87
C ARG A 234 44.50 12.90 -18.45
N ILE A 235 44.01 12.08 -17.52
CA ILE A 235 43.84 12.45 -16.10
C ILE A 235 45.19 12.75 -15.43
N LYS A 236 46.22 11.93 -15.71
CA LYS A 236 47.59 12.17 -15.23
C LYS A 236 48.13 13.54 -15.68
N ARG A 237 47.89 13.92 -16.94
CA ARG A 237 48.30 15.23 -17.49
C ARG A 237 47.59 16.40 -16.83
N GLN A 238 46.36 16.21 -16.36
CA GLN A 238 45.60 17.23 -15.63
C GLN A 238 46.01 17.34 -14.15
N GLY A 239 46.98 16.54 -13.68
CA GLY A 239 47.56 16.65 -12.33
C GLY A 239 46.63 16.21 -11.20
N MET A 240 45.56 15.48 -11.50
CA MET A 240 44.44 15.27 -10.58
C MET A 240 44.53 13.97 -9.75
N CYS A 241 45.65 13.23 -9.81
CA CYS A 241 45.77 11.96 -9.09
C CYS A 241 47.20 11.71 -8.54
N ILE A 242 47.33 11.76 -7.22
CA ILE A 242 48.43 11.12 -6.49
C ILE A 242 47.90 9.74 -6.06
N TRP A 243 48.10 8.72 -6.88
CA TRP A 243 47.70 7.36 -6.54
C TRP A 243 48.93 6.57 -6.04
N ARG A 244 48.89 6.10 -4.78
CA ARG A 244 49.92 5.23 -4.20
C ARG A 244 49.35 3.83 -3.99
N PRO A 245 49.75 2.84 -4.79
CA PRO A 245 49.28 1.46 -4.64
C PRO A 245 49.66 0.80 -3.29
N GLU A 246 50.66 1.33 -2.59
CA GLU A 246 51.26 0.74 -1.38
C GLU A 246 50.48 1.01 -0.07
N LEU A 247 49.39 1.79 -0.09
CA LEU A 247 48.66 2.23 1.11
C LEU A 247 47.26 1.60 1.28
N GLU A 248 46.84 0.68 0.40
CA GLU A 248 45.51 0.04 0.43
C GLU A 248 45.58 -1.50 0.58
N GLU A 249 46.40 -1.98 1.53
CA GLU A 249 46.24 -3.34 2.11
C GLU A 249 45.33 -3.31 3.34
#